data_AF-A0A350ASA5-F1
#
_entry.id   AF-A0A350ASA5-F1
#
_cell.length_a   1.000
_cell.length_b   1.000
_cell.length_c   1.000
_cell.angle_alpha   90.00
_cell.angle_beta   90.00
_cell.angle_gamma   90.00
#
_symmetry.space_group_name_H-M   'P 1'
#
loop_
_entity.id
_entity.type
_entity.pdbx_description
1 polymer ?
#
loop_
_entity_poly.entity_id
_entity_poly.type
_entity_poly.pdbx_seq_one_letter_code
_entity_poly.pdbx_strand_id
1 'polypeptide(L)'
;MPTKNLEKYSAEEWEYICRRFTNSILNETEISVLGQNAGVSWPFRGSDETPSKYIDFTLEELDSVPGLIGKKSRIKKLFDILRETLAFDDPFGDLADNVELESEDDFTFDQILNRMGIVCDYPAGFCHFSDETIELLASENPKTLIDIVHFGQSLDQSAVVGADLRAFMNSLAHKDERGVRKHIPYRRGDQGLHLAEAIGLIAEDLDEALQAELLYQSGAVLTDDELALREQVSGSNSESQLQSALGKVDEVCEWFAVESADLKELFSSEDRPERFFLINDAPRTERVALALARLHFGVRESSAATTGGSIMGKLSSLFGR
;
A
#
# COMPACT_ATOMS: atom_id res chain seq x y z
N MET A 1 -15.77 16.57 -15.81
CA MET A 1 -16.91 16.55 -14.87
C MET A 1 -17.22 18.00 -14.48
N PRO A 2 -18.48 18.35 -14.11
CA PRO A 2 -18.88 19.73 -13.92
C PRO A 2 -18.17 20.32 -12.70
N THR A 3 -17.64 21.53 -12.84
CA THR A 3 -17.14 22.38 -11.76
C THR A 3 -18.15 22.38 -10.61
N LYS A 4 -17.73 22.02 -9.38
CA LYS A 4 -18.61 22.17 -8.21
C LYS A 4 -18.76 23.67 -7.97
N ASN A 5 -19.78 24.26 -8.60
CA ASN A 5 -20.20 25.63 -8.36
C ASN A 5 -20.78 25.62 -6.94
N LEU A 6 -19.94 25.90 -5.93
CA LEU A 6 -20.40 25.98 -4.54
C LEU A 6 -21.56 26.97 -4.48
N GLU A 7 -22.66 26.54 -3.85
CA GLU A 7 -23.83 27.40 -3.75
C GLU A 7 -23.48 28.60 -2.87
N LYS A 8 -23.75 29.81 -3.38
CA LYS A 8 -23.40 31.06 -2.70
C LYS A 8 -24.16 31.19 -1.37
N TYR A 9 -23.42 31.46 -0.30
CA TYR A 9 -23.84 31.54 1.09
C TYR A 9 -24.34 30.21 1.68
N SER A 10 -23.84 29.08 1.17
CA SER A 10 -24.10 27.74 1.73
C SER A 10 -23.16 27.40 2.87
N ALA A 11 -23.51 26.35 3.64
CA ALA A 11 -22.62 25.80 4.66
C ALA A 11 -21.32 25.25 4.04
N GLU A 12 -21.41 24.62 2.87
CA GLU A 12 -20.23 24.11 2.15
C GLU A 12 -19.26 25.22 1.73
N GLU A 13 -19.76 26.36 1.22
CA GLU A 13 -18.90 27.52 0.90
C GLU A 13 -18.25 28.09 2.17
N TRP A 14 -18.96 28.11 3.29
CA TRP A 14 -18.43 28.61 4.56
C TRP A 14 -17.27 27.75 5.08
N GLU A 15 -17.47 26.44 5.13
CA GLU A 15 -16.45 25.49 5.59
C GLU A 15 -15.19 25.56 4.71
N TYR A 16 -15.37 25.69 3.40
CA TYR A 16 -14.27 25.91 2.45
C TYR A 16 -13.48 27.19 2.80
N ILE A 17 -14.16 28.31 3.01
CA ILE A 17 -13.53 29.58 3.41
C ILE A 17 -12.80 29.43 4.75
N CYS A 18 -13.43 28.82 5.77
CA CYS A 18 -12.81 28.62 7.08
C CYS A 18 -11.49 27.86 6.97
N ARG A 19 -11.49 26.72 6.27
CA ARG A 19 -10.30 25.87 6.10
C ARG A 19 -9.12 26.62 5.48
N ARG A 20 -9.38 27.43 4.45
CA ARG A 20 -8.35 28.21 3.76
C ARG A 20 -7.80 29.33 4.64
N PHE A 21 -8.63 29.93 5.50
CA PHE A 21 -8.19 30.95 6.44
C PHE A 21 -7.48 30.41 7.68
N THR A 22 -7.79 29.20 8.16
CA THR A 22 -7.16 28.63 9.38
C THR A 22 -5.63 28.67 9.35
N ASN A 23 -5.03 28.39 8.19
CA ASN A 23 -3.57 28.40 7.99
C ASN A 23 -3.06 29.62 7.20
N SER A 24 -3.93 30.58 6.87
CA SER A 24 -3.56 31.75 6.10
C SER A 24 -2.83 32.78 6.96
N ILE A 25 -1.82 33.45 6.37
CA ILE A 25 -1.19 34.63 6.97
C ILE A 25 -2.18 35.78 7.19
N LEU A 26 -3.33 35.75 6.50
CA LEU A 26 -4.39 36.75 6.58
C LEU A 26 -5.36 36.51 7.75
N ASN A 27 -5.25 35.39 8.46
CA ASN A 27 -6.16 35.02 9.54
C ASN A 27 -6.22 36.04 10.69
N GLU A 28 -5.10 36.74 10.92
CA GLU A 28 -4.96 37.78 11.95
C GLU A 28 -5.04 39.20 11.37
N THR A 29 -5.38 39.35 10.08
CA THR A 29 -5.55 40.66 9.47
C THR A 29 -6.95 41.19 9.73
N GLU A 30 -7.07 42.47 10.11
CA GLU A 30 -8.38 43.08 10.37
C GLU A 30 -9.33 42.94 9.16
N ILE A 31 -10.55 42.45 9.38
CA ILE A 31 -11.60 42.30 8.36
C ILE A 31 -11.92 43.64 7.69
N SER A 32 -11.77 44.75 8.42
CA SER A 32 -11.95 46.09 7.87
C SER A 32 -10.91 46.46 6.81
N VAL A 33 -9.70 45.92 6.90
CA VAL A 33 -8.60 46.09 5.93
C VAL A 33 -8.82 45.15 4.75
N LEU A 34 -9.13 43.87 5.01
CA LEU A 34 -9.47 42.90 3.97
C LEU A 34 -10.67 43.38 3.13
N GLY A 35 -11.69 43.93 3.79
CA GLY A 35 -12.88 44.46 3.14
C GLY A 35 -12.63 45.68 2.25
N GLN A 36 -11.60 46.49 2.52
CA GLN A 36 -11.23 47.58 1.61
C GLN A 36 -10.78 47.07 0.25
N ASN A 37 -9.97 46.00 0.24
CA ASN A 37 -9.50 45.36 -0.98
C ASN A 37 -10.65 44.67 -1.74
N ALA A 38 -11.64 44.13 -1.01
CA ALA A 38 -12.86 43.55 -1.58
C ALA A 38 -13.95 44.58 -1.96
N GLY A 39 -13.75 45.87 -1.68
CA GLY A 39 -14.78 46.90 -1.90
C GLY A 39 -16.01 46.80 -0.97
N VAL A 40 -15.91 46.06 0.13
CA VAL A 40 -16.99 45.82 1.10
C VAL A 40 -16.63 46.40 2.46
N SER A 41 -17.48 47.30 2.99
CA SER A 41 -17.27 47.88 4.31
C SER A 41 -17.76 46.98 5.45
N TRP A 42 -16.83 46.64 6.35
CA TRP A 42 -17.10 45.94 7.62
C TRP A 42 -17.62 46.92 8.70
N PRO A 43 -18.71 46.60 9.42
CA PRO A 43 -19.35 47.53 10.35
C PRO A 43 -18.72 47.59 11.75
N PHE A 44 -17.83 46.66 12.09
CA PHE A 44 -17.15 46.64 13.39
C PHE A 44 -15.76 47.26 13.29
N ARG A 45 -15.30 47.82 14.41
CA ARG A 45 -13.98 48.45 14.56
C ARG A 45 -13.28 47.79 15.74
N GLY A 46 -12.00 47.50 15.58
CA GLY A 46 -11.18 46.86 16.61
C GLY A 46 -10.11 46.03 15.94
N SER A 47 -8.92 45.99 16.55
CA SER A 47 -7.83 45.14 16.06
C SER A 47 -8.08 43.65 16.29
N ASP A 48 -9.11 43.30 17.08
CA ASP A 48 -9.59 41.94 17.31
C ASP A 48 -10.67 41.50 16.29
N GLU A 49 -11.06 42.36 15.35
CA GLU A 49 -12.01 42.04 14.29
C GLU A 49 -11.30 41.36 13.11
N THR A 50 -10.78 40.16 13.34
CA THR A 50 -10.00 39.34 12.40
C THR A 50 -10.79 38.09 11.96
N PRO A 51 -10.43 37.42 10.84
CA PRO A 51 -11.01 36.15 10.46
C PRO A 51 -11.01 35.09 11.58
N SER A 52 -9.93 35.00 12.37
CA SER A 52 -9.79 34.03 13.47
C SER A 52 -10.91 34.11 14.51
N LYS A 53 -11.55 35.27 14.68
CA LYS A 53 -12.70 35.46 15.56
C LYS A 53 -13.98 34.77 15.07
N TYR A 54 -14.08 34.46 13.78
CA TYR A 54 -15.32 34.00 13.14
C TYR A 54 -15.23 32.61 12.53
N ILE A 55 -14.06 32.20 12.03
CA ILE A 55 -13.91 30.94 11.27
C ILE A 55 -14.06 29.67 12.11
N ASP A 56 -13.96 29.76 13.43
CA ASP A 56 -14.19 28.63 14.35
C ASP A 56 -15.67 28.29 14.56
N PHE A 57 -16.58 29.15 14.07
CA PHE A 57 -18.02 28.93 14.14
C PHE A 57 -18.55 28.31 12.85
N THR A 58 -19.45 27.34 12.96
CA THR A 58 -20.26 26.89 11.81
C THR A 58 -21.16 28.01 11.30
N LEU A 59 -21.68 27.88 10.08
CA LEU A 59 -22.57 28.89 9.48
C LEU A 59 -23.80 29.18 10.36
N GLU A 60 -24.33 28.15 11.02
CA GLU A 60 -25.46 28.28 11.94
C GLU A 60 -25.06 28.99 13.24
N GLU A 61 -23.87 28.70 13.77
CA GLU A 61 -23.36 29.29 15.00
C GLU A 61 -22.94 30.75 14.84
N LEU A 62 -22.66 31.23 13.63
CA LEU A 62 -22.41 32.65 13.36
C LEU A 62 -23.59 33.54 13.80
N ASP A 63 -24.82 33.03 13.80
CA ASP A 63 -25.99 33.76 14.31
C ASP A 63 -26.00 33.89 15.84
N SER A 64 -25.07 33.24 16.54
CA SER A 64 -24.85 33.36 17.98
C SER A 64 -23.69 34.30 18.34
N VAL A 65 -22.91 34.77 17.36
CA VAL A 65 -21.76 35.66 17.59
C VAL A 65 -22.23 37.08 17.91
N PRO A 66 -21.75 37.70 19.01
CA PRO A 66 -22.13 39.06 19.38
C PRO A 66 -21.92 40.06 18.24
N GLY A 67 -23.01 40.73 17.83
CA GLY A 67 -23.01 41.68 16.72
C GLY A 67 -23.53 41.12 15.39
N LEU A 68 -23.49 39.79 15.20
CA LEU A 68 -24.05 39.08 14.04
C LEU A 68 -25.46 38.54 14.28
N ILE A 69 -25.86 38.36 15.54
CA ILE A 69 -27.18 37.85 15.95
C ILE A 69 -28.34 38.48 15.19
N GLY A 70 -29.08 37.65 14.45
CA GLY A 70 -30.25 38.01 13.67
C GLY A 70 -29.95 38.87 12.43
N LYS A 71 -28.66 39.12 12.13
CA LYS A 71 -28.22 40.05 11.08
C LYS A 71 -27.56 39.30 9.93
N LYS A 72 -28.36 38.52 9.21
CA LYS A 72 -27.95 37.77 8.00
C LYS A 72 -27.18 38.61 6.96
N SER A 73 -27.48 39.91 6.84
CA SER A 73 -26.75 40.80 5.94
C SER A 73 -25.30 41.05 6.34
N ARG A 74 -24.96 40.96 7.63
CA ARG A 74 -23.58 41.08 8.12
C ARG A 74 -22.80 39.78 7.92
N ILE A 75 -23.45 38.64 8.11
CA ILE A 75 -22.88 37.33 7.77
C ILE A 75 -22.54 37.28 6.28
N LYS A 76 -23.46 37.71 5.40
CA LYS A 76 -23.17 37.80 3.96
C LYS A 76 -22.00 38.72 3.62
N LYS A 77 -21.87 39.85 4.31
CA LYS A 77 -20.70 40.74 4.14
C LYS A 77 -19.39 40.06 4.56
N LEU A 78 -19.42 39.25 5.62
CA LEU A 78 -18.24 38.49 6.06
C LEU A 78 -17.83 37.50 4.97
N PHE A 79 -18.79 36.73 4.43
CA PHE A 79 -18.56 35.84 3.28
C PHE A 79 -17.96 36.59 2.10
N ASP A 80 -18.58 37.71 1.70
CA ASP A 80 -18.12 38.46 0.54
C ASP A 80 -16.69 38.99 0.75
N ILE A 81 -16.35 39.49 1.94
CA ILE A 81 -14.99 39.94 2.24
C ILE A 81 -13.99 38.78 2.15
N LEU A 82 -14.27 37.66 2.82
CA LEU A 82 -13.34 36.54 2.89
C LEU A 82 -13.18 35.83 1.53
N ARG A 83 -14.27 35.62 0.80
CA ARG A 83 -14.23 35.02 -0.55
C ARG A 83 -13.42 35.88 -1.51
N GLU A 84 -13.73 37.18 -1.61
CA GLU A 84 -12.98 38.06 -2.52
C GLU A 84 -11.51 38.13 -2.11
N THR A 85 -11.22 38.15 -0.80
CA THR A 85 -9.83 38.12 -0.30
C THR A 85 -9.08 36.87 -0.77
N LEU A 86 -9.69 35.68 -0.69
CA LEU A 86 -9.08 34.44 -1.20
C LEU A 86 -8.90 34.47 -2.71
N ALA A 87 -9.87 35.00 -3.46
CA ALA A 87 -9.77 35.12 -4.91
C ALA A 87 -8.62 36.06 -5.36
N PHE A 88 -8.24 37.02 -4.51
CA PHE A 88 -7.08 37.89 -4.75
C PHE A 88 -5.75 37.27 -4.28
N ASP A 89 -5.74 36.58 -3.14
CA ASP A 89 -4.52 36.00 -2.55
C ASP A 89 -4.06 34.73 -3.29
N ASP A 90 -5.03 33.90 -3.73
CA ASP A 90 -4.79 32.69 -4.50
C ASP A 90 -5.73 32.62 -5.71
N PRO A 91 -5.43 33.34 -6.81
CA PRO A 91 -6.30 33.45 -7.98
C PRO A 91 -6.46 32.13 -8.76
N PHE A 92 -5.65 31.12 -8.43
CA PHE A 92 -5.75 29.77 -8.96
C PHE A 92 -6.10 28.74 -7.88
N GLY A 93 -6.44 29.18 -6.66
CA GLY A 93 -6.78 28.33 -5.52
C GLY A 93 -7.87 27.35 -5.89
N ASP A 94 -8.97 27.83 -6.51
CA ASP A 94 -10.04 26.95 -6.97
C ASP A 94 -9.57 25.90 -8.01
N LEU A 95 -8.54 26.16 -8.82
CA LEU A 95 -7.99 25.16 -9.76
C LEU A 95 -7.07 24.16 -9.05
N ALA A 96 -6.26 24.62 -8.10
CA ALA A 96 -5.43 23.79 -7.24
C ALA A 96 -6.28 22.93 -6.30
N ASP A 97 -7.32 23.50 -5.69
CA ASP A 97 -8.34 22.85 -4.88
C ASP A 97 -9.19 21.88 -5.72
N ASN A 98 -9.45 22.10 -7.02
CA ASN A 98 -10.06 21.07 -7.86
C ASN A 98 -9.11 19.90 -8.15
N VAL A 99 -7.80 20.14 -8.20
CA VAL A 99 -6.78 19.08 -8.31
C VAL A 99 -6.54 18.38 -6.96
N GLU A 100 -6.69 19.10 -5.85
CA GLU A 100 -6.50 18.60 -4.48
C GLU A 100 -7.77 17.94 -3.90
N LEU A 101 -8.98 18.41 -4.24
CA LEU A 101 -10.27 17.78 -3.93
C LEU A 101 -10.53 16.55 -4.81
N GLU A 102 -9.90 16.43 -5.98
CA GLU A 102 -9.76 15.14 -6.69
C GLU A 102 -8.73 14.21 -6.00
N SER A 103 -7.98 14.68 -4.99
CA SER A 103 -6.89 13.94 -4.37
C SER A 103 -7.07 13.53 -2.91
N GLU A 104 -8.07 14.09 -2.20
CA GLU A 104 -8.26 13.78 -0.77
C GLU A 104 -9.42 12.80 -0.44
N ASP A 105 -10.33 12.49 -1.38
CA ASP A 105 -11.47 11.59 -1.06
C ASP A 105 -11.76 10.45 -2.07
N ASP A 106 -10.97 10.23 -3.13
CA ASP A 106 -11.21 9.06 -4.00
C ASP A 106 -9.99 8.61 -4.82
N PHE A 107 -8.94 8.15 -4.11
CA PHE A 107 -8.19 7.04 -4.67
C PHE A 107 -8.96 5.76 -4.36
N THR A 108 -9.95 5.42 -5.19
CA THR A 108 -10.42 4.03 -5.28
C THR A 108 -9.17 3.16 -5.38
N PHE A 109 -8.98 2.16 -4.51
CA PHE A 109 -7.72 1.40 -4.49
C PHE A 109 -7.35 0.84 -5.87
N ASP A 110 -8.32 0.65 -6.76
CA ASP A 110 -8.14 0.44 -8.20
C ASP A 110 -7.15 1.43 -8.85
N GLN A 111 -7.28 2.73 -8.58
CA GLN A 111 -6.38 3.78 -9.09
C GLN A 111 -5.00 3.72 -8.45
N ILE A 112 -4.91 3.38 -7.16
CA ILE A 112 -3.62 3.16 -6.49
C ILE A 112 -2.89 1.98 -7.13
N LEU A 113 -3.56 0.84 -7.26
CA LEU A 113 -3.01 -0.37 -7.87
C LEU A 113 -2.59 -0.08 -9.32
N ASN A 114 -3.46 0.53 -10.13
CA ASN A 114 -3.13 0.92 -11.50
C ASN A 114 -1.93 1.87 -11.58
N ARG A 115 -1.82 2.85 -10.68
CA ARG A 115 -0.68 3.79 -10.64
C ARG A 115 0.62 3.12 -10.24
N MET A 116 0.56 2.04 -9.46
CA MET A 116 1.71 1.19 -9.12
C MET A 116 1.97 0.10 -10.18
N GLY A 117 1.17 0.04 -11.25
CA GLY A 117 1.25 -1.00 -12.28
C GLY A 117 0.79 -2.38 -11.79
N ILE A 118 0.14 -2.46 -10.63
CA ILE A 118 -0.33 -3.71 -10.03
C ILE A 118 -1.64 -4.12 -10.70
N VAL A 119 -1.70 -5.36 -11.18
CA VAL A 119 -2.89 -5.93 -11.80
C VAL A 119 -3.94 -6.29 -10.74
N CYS A 120 -5.16 -5.78 -10.91
CA CYS A 120 -6.25 -5.99 -9.94
C CYS A 120 -6.70 -7.45 -9.82
N ASP A 121 -6.55 -8.22 -10.90
CA ASP A 121 -6.96 -9.62 -10.99
C ASP A 121 -5.90 -10.61 -10.45
N TYR A 122 -4.83 -10.11 -9.84
CA TYR A 122 -3.84 -10.95 -9.16
C TYR A 122 -4.56 -11.90 -8.18
N PRO A 123 -4.31 -13.22 -8.23
CA PRO A 123 -5.10 -14.18 -7.44
C PRO A 123 -4.99 -13.94 -5.94
N ALA A 124 -6.14 -13.95 -5.26
CA ALA A 124 -6.20 -13.78 -3.80
C ALA A 124 -5.37 -14.83 -3.05
N GLY A 125 -5.35 -16.07 -3.55
CA GLY A 125 -4.57 -17.17 -2.97
C GLY A 125 -3.06 -17.01 -3.07
N PHE A 126 -2.56 -16.07 -3.88
CA PHE A 126 -1.14 -15.74 -3.98
C PHE A 126 -0.73 -14.53 -3.15
N CYS A 127 -1.67 -13.94 -2.41
CA CYS A 127 -1.37 -12.89 -1.45
C CYS A 127 -0.93 -13.51 -0.11
N HIS A 128 0.07 -12.91 0.53
CA HIS A 128 0.65 -13.42 1.76
C HIS A 128 0.07 -12.65 2.96
N PHE A 129 -0.62 -13.36 3.83
CA PHE A 129 -1.17 -12.85 5.08
C PHE A 129 -0.98 -13.89 6.18
N SER A 130 -1.09 -13.46 7.44
CA SER A 130 -1.14 -14.36 8.59
C SER A 130 -2.32 -15.33 8.50
N ASP A 131 -2.19 -16.49 9.15
CA ASP A 131 -3.26 -17.50 9.22
C ASP A 131 -4.59 -16.91 9.71
N GLU A 132 -4.54 -16.01 10.70
CA GLU A 132 -5.72 -15.31 11.24
C GLU A 132 -6.45 -14.49 10.16
N THR A 133 -5.69 -13.82 9.29
CA THR A 133 -6.26 -13.02 8.20
C THR A 133 -6.70 -13.88 7.02
N ILE A 134 -6.02 -14.99 6.74
CA ILE A 134 -6.47 -15.98 5.76
C ILE A 134 -7.83 -16.56 6.20
N GLU A 135 -7.99 -16.92 7.47
CA GLU A 135 -9.27 -17.38 8.03
C GLU A 135 -10.37 -16.32 7.92
N LEU A 136 -10.04 -15.05 8.18
CA LEU A 136 -10.97 -13.94 7.99
C LEU A 136 -11.42 -13.84 6.52
N LEU A 137 -10.47 -13.83 5.58
CA LEU A 137 -10.73 -13.73 4.15
C LEU A 137 -11.54 -14.93 3.62
N ALA A 138 -11.36 -16.12 4.19
CA ALA A 138 -12.08 -17.32 3.78
C ALA A 138 -13.62 -17.19 3.88
N SER A 139 -14.12 -16.35 4.80
CA SER A 139 -15.55 -16.09 4.96
C SER A 139 -16.19 -15.35 3.79
N GLU A 140 -15.42 -14.48 3.13
CA GLU A 140 -15.84 -13.70 1.97
C GLU A 140 -15.47 -14.37 0.64
N ASN A 141 -14.55 -15.33 0.67
CA ASN A 141 -14.07 -16.08 -0.50
C ASN A 141 -13.61 -15.15 -1.65
N PRO A 142 -12.67 -14.21 -1.39
CA PRO A 142 -12.14 -13.33 -2.42
C PRO A 142 -11.40 -14.15 -3.48
N LYS A 143 -11.51 -13.74 -4.75
CA LYS A 143 -10.83 -14.42 -5.86
C LYS A 143 -9.60 -13.66 -6.30
N THR A 144 -9.62 -12.35 -6.17
CA THR A 144 -8.60 -11.43 -6.67
C THR A 144 -8.11 -10.48 -5.58
N LEU A 145 -6.98 -9.84 -5.83
CA LEU A 145 -6.41 -8.81 -4.96
C LEU A 145 -7.40 -7.65 -4.76
N ILE A 146 -8.11 -7.25 -5.81
CA ILE A 146 -9.10 -6.18 -5.67
C ILE A 146 -10.28 -6.61 -4.78
N ASP A 147 -10.69 -7.89 -4.80
CA ASP A 147 -11.70 -8.40 -3.87
C ASP A 147 -11.23 -8.31 -2.40
N ILE A 148 -9.96 -8.67 -2.13
CA ILE A 148 -9.35 -8.55 -0.79
C ILE A 148 -9.36 -7.10 -0.32
N VAL A 149 -8.98 -6.18 -1.21
CA VAL A 149 -8.94 -4.74 -0.94
C VAL A 149 -10.34 -4.20 -0.64
N HIS A 150 -11.33 -4.53 -1.46
CA HIS A 150 -12.72 -4.11 -1.26
C HIS A 150 -13.29 -4.63 0.06
N PHE A 151 -12.97 -5.88 0.41
CA PHE A 151 -13.32 -6.43 1.71
C PHE A 151 -12.62 -5.65 2.84
N GLY A 152 -11.33 -5.37 2.72
CA GLY A 152 -10.57 -4.59 3.68
C GLY A 152 -11.17 -3.20 3.94
N GLN A 153 -11.72 -2.55 2.92
CA GLN A 153 -12.43 -1.26 3.06
C GLN A 153 -13.75 -1.37 3.82
N SER A 154 -14.40 -2.55 3.81
CA SER A 154 -15.66 -2.78 4.51
C SER A 154 -15.49 -3.12 6.01
N LEU A 155 -14.27 -3.42 6.44
CA LEU A 155 -13.97 -3.79 7.82
C LEU A 155 -14.10 -2.58 8.75
N ASP A 156 -14.76 -2.78 9.90
CA ASP A 156 -14.81 -1.78 10.95
C ASP A 156 -13.41 -1.50 11.50
N GLN A 157 -13.07 -0.22 11.67
CA GLN A 157 -11.79 0.26 12.19
C GLN A 157 -11.49 -0.27 13.60
N SER A 158 -12.53 -0.68 14.35
CA SER A 158 -12.42 -1.20 15.71
C SER A 158 -12.08 -2.69 15.82
N ALA A 159 -12.11 -3.44 14.71
CA ALA A 159 -11.85 -4.89 14.74
C ALA A 159 -10.37 -5.18 15.06
N VAL A 160 -10.12 -6.20 15.89
CA VAL A 160 -8.75 -6.67 16.21
C VAL A 160 -8.22 -7.59 15.11
N VAL A 161 -9.10 -8.39 14.50
CA VAL A 161 -8.78 -9.33 13.40
C VAL A 161 -8.45 -8.57 12.11
N GLY A 162 -7.47 -9.03 11.33
CA GLY A 162 -7.07 -8.39 10.06
C GLY A 162 -6.09 -7.22 10.24
N ALA A 163 -5.21 -7.27 11.23
CA ALA A 163 -4.25 -6.19 11.51
C ALA A 163 -3.21 -6.03 10.39
N ASP A 164 -2.73 -7.13 9.83
CA ASP A 164 -1.81 -7.15 8.68
C ASP A 164 -2.52 -6.80 7.36
N LEU A 165 -3.79 -7.19 7.17
CA LEU A 165 -4.63 -6.68 6.07
C LEU A 165 -4.77 -5.15 6.15
N ARG A 166 -5.04 -4.60 7.33
CA ARG A 166 -5.06 -3.14 7.54
C ARG A 166 -3.70 -2.50 7.28
N ALA A 167 -2.61 -3.13 7.73
CA ALA A 167 -1.27 -2.65 7.44
C ALA A 167 -1.01 -2.62 5.92
N PHE A 168 -1.43 -3.66 5.20
CA PHE A 168 -1.35 -3.72 3.74
C PHE A 168 -2.14 -2.59 3.07
N MET A 169 -3.40 -2.36 3.47
CA MET A 169 -4.24 -1.29 2.95
C MET A 169 -3.62 0.09 3.20
N ASN A 170 -3.06 0.31 4.40
CA ASN A 170 -2.35 1.55 4.73
C ASN A 170 -1.09 1.71 3.87
N SER A 171 -0.34 0.63 3.64
CA SER A 171 0.84 0.67 2.78
C SER A 171 0.49 0.98 1.33
N LEU A 172 -0.61 0.43 0.80
CA LEU A 172 -1.14 0.81 -0.51
C LEU A 172 -1.52 2.30 -0.56
N ALA A 173 -2.31 2.77 0.41
CA ALA A 173 -2.77 4.16 0.47
C ALA A 173 -1.61 5.18 0.51
N HIS A 174 -0.54 4.84 1.22
CA HIS A 174 0.64 5.70 1.36
C HIS A 174 1.78 5.39 0.38
N LYS A 175 1.58 4.48 -0.58
CA LYS A 175 2.61 4.00 -1.52
C LYS A 175 3.89 3.54 -0.81
N ASP A 176 3.74 2.93 0.36
CA ASP A 176 4.85 2.33 1.11
C ASP A 176 5.21 0.99 0.47
N GLU A 177 6.10 1.04 -0.53
CA GLU A 177 6.56 -0.14 -1.27
C GLU A 177 7.10 -1.25 -0.35
N ARG A 178 7.70 -0.88 0.80
CA ARG A 178 8.24 -1.87 1.76
C ARG A 178 7.14 -2.63 2.48
N GLY A 179 6.05 -1.93 2.82
CA GLY A 179 4.89 -2.57 3.44
C GLY A 179 4.07 -3.37 2.44
N VAL A 180 3.90 -2.86 1.20
CA VAL A 180 3.20 -3.57 0.11
C VAL A 180 3.87 -4.90 -0.21
N ARG A 181 5.21 -4.91 -0.31
CA ARG A 181 5.99 -6.10 -0.64
C ARG A 181 5.80 -7.27 0.32
N LYS A 182 5.42 -7.03 1.58
CA LYS A 182 5.19 -8.11 2.56
C LYS A 182 4.02 -9.02 2.20
N HIS A 183 3.14 -8.57 1.30
CA HIS A 183 1.86 -9.21 1.03
C HIS A 183 1.70 -9.62 -0.44
N ILE A 184 2.36 -8.91 -1.36
CA ILE A 184 2.28 -9.17 -2.80
C ILE A 184 3.67 -9.01 -3.44
N PRO A 185 3.92 -9.63 -4.61
CA PRO A 185 5.25 -9.68 -5.23
C PRO A 185 5.64 -8.38 -5.95
N TYR A 186 5.62 -7.27 -5.22
CA TYR A 186 5.91 -5.93 -5.72
C TYR A 186 7.39 -5.58 -5.53
N ARG A 187 8.04 -5.10 -6.61
CA ARG A 187 9.45 -4.74 -6.60
C ARG A 187 9.63 -3.25 -6.31
N ARG A 188 10.57 -2.95 -5.41
CA ARG A 188 10.91 -1.57 -5.04
C ARG A 188 11.51 -0.81 -6.22
N GLY A 189 10.99 0.39 -6.51
CA GLY A 189 11.49 1.24 -7.59
C GLY A 189 11.22 0.74 -9.01
N ASP A 190 10.40 -0.30 -9.16
CA ASP A 190 9.87 -0.79 -10.43
C ASP A 190 8.33 -0.76 -10.40
N GLN A 191 7.67 -1.11 -11.51
CA GLN A 191 6.22 -1.14 -11.60
C GLN A 191 5.70 -2.57 -11.79
N GLY A 192 4.58 -2.85 -11.14
CA GLY A 192 3.89 -4.13 -11.25
C GLY A 192 4.43 -5.25 -10.36
N LEU A 193 4.04 -6.46 -10.73
CA LEU A 193 4.28 -7.69 -9.97
C LEU A 193 5.31 -8.55 -10.70
N HIS A 194 6.16 -9.26 -9.96
CA HIS A 194 7.29 -10.00 -10.54
C HIS A 194 7.48 -11.39 -9.95
N LEU A 195 7.87 -12.36 -10.78
CA LEU A 195 8.02 -13.76 -10.36
C LEU A 195 9.08 -13.95 -9.27
N ALA A 196 10.21 -13.24 -9.37
CA ALA A 196 11.29 -13.35 -8.38
C ALA A 196 10.84 -12.99 -6.96
N GLU A 197 9.95 -12.00 -6.84
CA GLU A 197 9.38 -11.57 -5.57
C GLU A 197 8.30 -12.55 -5.09
N ALA A 198 7.53 -13.15 -6.01
CA ALA A 198 6.53 -14.17 -5.67
C ALA A 198 7.18 -15.42 -5.08
N ILE A 199 8.25 -15.92 -5.72
CA ILE A 199 9.04 -17.02 -5.18
C ILE A 199 9.73 -16.60 -3.88
N GLY A 200 10.16 -15.34 -3.77
CA GLY A 200 10.70 -14.74 -2.55
C GLY A 200 9.74 -14.82 -1.36
N LEU A 201 8.48 -14.42 -1.56
CA LEU A 201 7.44 -14.50 -0.53
C LEU A 201 7.13 -15.95 -0.12
N ILE A 202 7.05 -16.87 -1.09
CA ILE A 202 6.89 -18.30 -0.79
C ILE A 202 8.10 -18.84 0.02
N ALA A 203 9.31 -18.36 -0.28
CA ALA A 203 10.51 -18.72 0.47
C ALA A 203 10.50 -18.17 1.91
N GLU A 204 9.92 -16.99 2.12
CA GLU A 204 9.78 -16.37 3.46
C GLU A 204 8.73 -17.07 4.33
N ASP A 205 7.68 -17.65 3.74
CA ASP A 205 6.67 -18.46 4.44
C ASP A 205 7.24 -19.77 5.01
N LEU A 206 8.40 -20.24 4.54
CA LEU A 206 9.02 -21.47 5.03
C LEU A 206 9.59 -21.26 6.43
N ASP A 207 9.50 -22.30 7.27
CA ASP A 207 10.17 -22.33 8.57
C ASP A 207 11.68 -22.08 8.43
N GLU A 208 12.27 -21.29 9.33
CA GLU A 208 13.68 -20.87 9.22
C GLU A 208 14.67 -22.04 9.21
N ALA A 209 14.36 -23.14 9.91
CA ALA A 209 15.17 -24.34 9.90
C ALA A 209 15.09 -25.04 8.54
N LEU A 210 13.90 -25.06 7.92
CA LEU A 210 13.71 -25.58 6.58
C LEU A 210 14.39 -24.71 5.51
N GLN A 211 14.35 -23.38 5.65
CA GLN A 211 15.11 -22.48 4.78
C GLN A 211 16.62 -22.80 4.84
N ALA A 212 17.17 -23.00 6.05
CA ALA A 212 18.58 -23.36 6.23
C ALA A 212 18.92 -24.74 5.64
N GLU A 213 18.03 -25.73 5.77
CA GLU A 213 18.20 -27.04 5.13
C GLU A 213 18.16 -26.97 3.60
N LEU A 214 17.30 -26.13 3.02
CA LEU A 214 17.25 -25.92 1.57
C LEU A 214 18.56 -25.32 1.06
N LEU A 215 19.08 -24.30 1.73
CA LEU A 215 20.37 -23.69 1.42
C LEU A 215 21.52 -24.71 1.51
N TYR A 216 21.51 -25.55 2.55
CA TYR A 216 22.49 -26.63 2.67
C TYR A 216 22.44 -27.59 1.49
N GLN A 217 21.24 -28.09 1.17
CA GLN A 217 21.04 -29.06 0.09
C GLN A 217 21.30 -28.47 -1.30
N SER A 218 21.16 -27.16 -1.46
CA SER A 218 21.47 -26.45 -2.70
C SER A 218 22.95 -26.13 -2.87
N GLY A 219 23.83 -26.58 -1.96
CA GLY A 219 25.27 -26.32 -2.01
C GLY A 219 25.67 -24.91 -1.58
N ALA A 220 24.75 -24.11 -1.01
CA ALA A 220 25.07 -22.76 -0.55
C ALA A 220 25.97 -22.80 0.68
N VAL A 221 26.86 -21.80 0.79
CA VAL A 221 27.64 -21.59 2.01
C VAL A 221 26.73 -21.00 3.08
N LEU A 222 26.64 -21.68 4.22
CA LEU A 222 25.84 -21.27 5.38
C LEU A 222 26.68 -20.43 6.35
N THR A 223 26.01 -19.52 7.06
CA THR A 223 26.58 -18.88 8.26
C THR A 223 26.48 -19.81 9.48
N ASP A 224 27.19 -19.47 10.56
CA ASP A 224 27.11 -20.23 11.83
C ASP A 224 25.68 -20.26 12.39
N ASP A 225 24.94 -19.15 12.27
CA ASP A 225 23.53 -19.07 12.70
C ASP A 225 22.63 -19.97 11.85
N GLU A 226 22.85 -20.01 10.53
CA GLU A 226 22.10 -20.88 9.63
C GLU A 226 22.41 -22.38 9.88
N LEU A 227 23.65 -22.71 10.23
CA LEU A 227 24.01 -24.06 10.66
C LEU A 227 23.27 -24.45 11.95
N ALA A 228 23.17 -23.54 12.92
CA ALA A 228 22.46 -23.79 14.18
C ALA A 228 20.94 -23.97 13.97
N LEU A 229 20.32 -23.17 13.09
CA LEU A 229 18.91 -23.32 12.73
C LEU A 229 18.63 -24.69 12.09
N ARG A 230 19.51 -25.14 11.21
CA ARG A 230 19.39 -26.43 10.52
C ARG A 230 19.34 -27.62 11.47
N GLU A 231 20.04 -27.57 12.61
CA GLU A 231 20.01 -28.66 13.61
C GLU A 231 18.62 -28.87 14.23
N GLN A 232 17.70 -27.92 14.06
CA GLN A 232 16.34 -27.95 14.61
C GLN A 232 15.31 -28.58 13.66
N VAL A 233 15.70 -28.96 12.44
CA VAL A 233 14.78 -29.51 11.43
C VAL A 233 14.14 -30.81 11.90
N SER A 234 12.81 -30.77 12.09
CA SER A 234 12.01 -31.93 12.48
C SER A 234 11.45 -32.64 11.24
N GLY A 235 11.98 -33.82 10.93
CA GLY A 235 11.83 -34.53 9.64
C GLY A 235 10.45 -35.07 9.25
N SER A 236 9.35 -34.67 9.90
CA SER A 236 7.97 -35.03 9.46
C SER A 236 7.14 -33.84 8.96
N ASN A 237 7.37 -32.62 9.46
CA ASN A 237 6.64 -31.44 9.00
C ASN A 237 7.29 -30.81 7.75
N SER A 238 8.62 -30.82 7.70
CA SER A 238 9.41 -30.15 6.65
C SER A 238 9.14 -30.65 5.23
N GLU A 239 8.87 -31.95 5.05
CA GLU A 239 8.55 -32.52 3.73
C GLU A 239 7.19 -32.01 3.21
N SER A 240 6.19 -31.91 4.09
CA SER A 240 4.86 -31.41 3.73
C SER A 240 4.85 -29.91 3.43
N GLN A 241 5.58 -29.12 4.23
CA GLN A 241 5.76 -27.68 3.99
C GLN A 241 6.46 -27.43 2.65
N LEU A 242 7.53 -28.17 2.36
CA LEU A 242 8.26 -28.03 1.10
C LEU A 242 7.42 -28.45 -0.10
N GLN A 243 6.65 -29.53 0.01
CA GLN A 243 5.73 -29.94 -1.06
C GLN A 243 4.65 -28.89 -1.32
N SER A 244 4.09 -28.30 -0.26
CA SER A 244 3.12 -27.20 -0.37
C SER A 244 3.74 -25.98 -1.05
N ALA A 245 4.95 -25.58 -0.63
CA ALA A 245 5.67 -24.46 -1.23
C ALA A 245 5.99 -24.71 -2.72
N LEU A 246 6.43 -25.91 -3.10
CA LEU A 246 6.66 -26.26 -4.51
C LEU A 246 5.39 -26.22 -5.34
N GLY A 247 4.24 -26.61 -4.77
CA GLY A 247 2.92 -26.43 -5.39
C GLY A 247 2.60 -24.96 -5.63
N LYS A 248 2.81 -24.10 -4.61
CA LYS A 248 2.65 -22.65 -4.78
C LYS A 248 3.59 -22.07 -5.85
N VAL A 249 4.84 -22.54 -5.91
CA VAL A 249 5.80 -22.12 -6.97
C VAL A 249 5.29 -22.49 -8.36
N ASP A 250 4.73 -23.68 -8.53
CA ASP A 250 4.11 -24.11 -9.80
C ASP A 250 2.98 -23.16 -10.21
N GLU A 251 2.05 -22.88 -9.29
CA GLU A 251 0.91 -21.98 -9.54
C GLU A 251 1.33 -20.55 -9.89
N VAL A 252 2.33 -19.97 -9.20
CA VAL A 252 2.83 -18.63 -9.57
C VAL A 252 3.65 -18.65 -10.86
N CYS A 253 4.37 -19.73 -11.16
CA CYS A 253 5.05 -19.90 -12.44
C CYS A 253 4.07 -19.93 -13.62
N GLU A 254 2.91 -20.58 -13.45
CA GLU A 254 1.84 -20.57 -14.45
C GLU A 254 1.28 -19.16 -14.66
N TRP A 255 1.09 -18.38 -13.59
CA TRP A 255 0.60 -17.00 -13.69
C TRP A 255 1.63 -16.06 -14.35
N PHE A 256 2.90 -16.17 -13.95
CA PHE A 256 4.01 -15.42 -14.52
C PHE A 256 4.69 -16.20 -15.66
N ALA A 257 3.92 -16.78 -16.58
CA ALA A 257 4.42 -17.72 -17.59
C ALA A 257 5.61 -17.22 -18.42
N VAL A 258 5.65 -15.92 -18.74
CA VAL A 258 6.77 -15.31 -19.50
C VAL A 258 8.05 -15.29 -18.65
N GLU A 259 8.01 -14.72 -17.45
CA GLU A 259 9.17 -14.69 -16.55
C GLU A 259 9.60 -16.10 -16.13
N SER A 260 8.66 -17.05 -16.01
CA SER A 260 8.93 -18.45 -15.69
C SER A 260 9.69 -19.14 -16.83
N ALA A 261 9.31 -18.88 -18.09
CA ALA A 261 10.03 -19.40 -19.24
C ALA A 261 11.47 -18.85 -19.30
N ASP A 262 11.64 -17.55 -19.07
CA ASP A 262 12.96 -16.90 -19.03
C ASP A 262 13.83 -17.50 -17.90
N LEU A 263 13.25 -17.68 -16.71
CA LEU A 263 13.95 -18.28 -15.56
C LEU A 263 14.36 -19.73 -15.84
N LYS A 264 13.49 -20.52 -16.48
CA LYS A 264 13.79 -21.90 -16.88
C LYS A 264 14.92 -21.97 -17.91
N GLU A 265 14.96 -21.03 -18.85
CA GLU A 265 16.06 -20.91 -19.81
C GLU A 265 17.37 -20.55 -19.11
N LEU A 266 17.36 -19.61 -18.17
CA LEU A 266 18.53 -19.24 -17.36
C LEU A 266 19.12 -20.42 -16.58
N PHE A 267 18.28 -21.35 -16.12
CA PHE A 267 18.73 -22.58 -15.47
C PHE A 267 19.30 -23.63 -16.43
N SER A 268 18.97 -23.52 -17.71
CA SER A 268 19.42 -24.43 -18.76
C SER A 268 20.66 -23.92 -19.49
N SER A 269 21.00 -22.64 -19.34
CA SER A 269 22.19 -22.00 -19.91
C SER A 269 23.37 -21.98 -18.92
N GLU A 270 24.54 -21.52 -19.38
CA GLU A 270 25.69 -21.21 -18.51
C GLU A 270 25.55 -19.85 -17.80
N ASP A 271 24.37 -19.21 -17.88
CA ASP A 271 24.13 -17.92 -17.23
C ASP A 271 24.00 -18.05 -15.71
N ARG A 272 23.96 -16.89 -15.05
CA ARG A 272 23.90 -16.77 -13.58
C ARG A 272 22.46 -16.54 -13.12
N PRO A 273 21.69 -17.59 -12.79
CA PRO A 273 20.30 -17.46 -12.34
C PRO A 273 20.18 -16.66 -11.03
N GLU A 274 21.27 -16.50 -10.27
CA GLU A 274 21.32 -15.66 -9.08
C GLU A 274 20.87 -14.22 -9.38
N ARG A 275 21.20 -13.71 -10.58
CA ARG A 275 20.87 -12.33 -10.97
C ARG A 275 19.38 -12.09 -11.10
N PHE A 276 18.60 -13.14 -11.34
CA PHE A 276 17.14 -13.07 -11.37
C PHE A 276 16.56 -12.72 -10.00
N PHE A 277 17.23 -13.10 -8.91
CA PHE A 277 16.74 -12.91 -7.54
C PHE A 277 17.38 -11.73 -6.80
N LEU A 278 18.58 -11.25 -7.19
CA LEU A 278 19.30 -10.12 -6.54
C LEU A 278 18.47 -8.83 -6.35
N ILE A 279 17.39 -8.70 -7.12
CA ILE A 279 16.41 -7.61 -7.05
C ILE A 279 15.58 -7.59 -5.76
N ASN A 280 15.55 -8.71 -5.02
CA ASN A 280 14.80 -8.84 -3.79
C ASN A 280 15.44 -8.03 -2.63
N ASP A 281 16.66 -7.47 -2.76
CA ASP A 281 17.30 -6.63 -1.72
C ASP A 281 17.28 -7.28 -0.31
N ALA A 282 17.37 -8.62 -0.29
CA ALA A 282 17.20 -9.48 0.88
C ALA A 282 18.07 -10.74 0.72
N PRO A 283 19.38 -10.67 1.05
CA PRO A 283 20.36 -11.68 0.64
C PRO A 283 20.07 -13.13 1.06
N ARG A 284 19.36 -13.31 2.19
CA ARG A 284 18.93 -14.64 2.63
C ARG A 284 17.75 -15.14 1.79
N THR A 285 16.68 -14.35 1.68
CA THR A 285 15.50 -14.66 0.86
C THR A 285 15.90 -14.97 -0.59
N GLU A 286 16.83 -14.19 -1.16
CA GLU A 286 17.38 -14.41 -2.51
C GLU A 286 17.94 -15.82 -2.70
N ARG A 287 18.79 -16.26 -1.76
CA ARG A 287 19.40 -17.60 -1.83
C ARG A 287 18.36 -18.70 -1.66
N VAL A 288 17.40 -18.53 -0.76
CA VAL A 288 16.35 -19.54 -0.51
C VAL A 288 15.40 -19.62 -1.71
N ALA A 289 14.97 -18.49 -2.25
CA ALA A 289 14.14 -18.41 -3.45
C ALA A 289 14.82 -19.07 -4.66
N LEU A 290 16.12 -18.81 -4.86
CA LEU A 290 16.92 -19.49 -5.88
C LEU A 290 16.97 -21.01 -5.66
N ALA A 291 17.19 -21.46 -4.42
CA ALA A 291 17.22 -22.89 -4.09
C ALA A 291 15.86 -23.56 -4.35
N LEU A 292 14.77 -22.89 -4.00
CA LEU A 292 13.41 -23.36 -4.22
C LEU A 292 13.07 -23.44 -5.72
N ALA A 293 13.42 -22.41 -6.49
CA ALA A 293 13.25 -22.39 -7.94
C ALA A 293 14.06 -23.50 -8.63
N ARG A 294 15.33 -23.70 -8.25
CA ARG A 294 16.17 -24.80 -8.77
C ARG A 294 15.54 -26.15 -8.52
N LEU A 295 15.02 -26.36 -7.31
CA LEU A 295 14.35 -27.60 -6.93
C LEU A 295 13.09 -27.83 -7.79
N HIS A 296 12.27 -26.79 -7.97
CA HIS A 296 11.08 -26.83 -8.80
C HIS A 296 11.42 -27.18 -10.27
N PHE A 297 12.43 -26.55 -10.87
CA PHE A 297 12.86 -26.84 -12.24
C PHE A 297 13.72 -28.12 -12.38
N GLY A 298 13.98 -28.85 -11.30
CA GLY A 298 14.74 -30.11 -11.32
C GLY A 298 16.24 -29.96 -11.59
N VAL A 299 16.80 -28.77 -11.34
CA VAL A 299 18.21 -28.46 -11.57
C VAL A 299 19.05 -28.98 -10.40
N ARG A 300 20.00 -29.89 -10.68
CA ARG A 300 20.92 -30.43 -9.66
C ARG A 300 22.28 -29.75 -9.78
N GLU A 301 22.80 -29.23 -8.67
CA GLU A 301 24.21 -28.80 -8.65
C GLU A 301 25.15 -30.01 -8.79
N SER A 302 26.21 -29.84 -9.58
CA SER A 302 27.18 -30.91 -9.89
C SER A 302 28.27 -31.09 -8.81
N SER A 303 28.05 -30.66 -7.56
CA SER A 303 29.11 -30.64 -6.54
C SER A 303 28.70 -31.30 -5.22
N ALA A 304 29.27 -32.49 -5.01
CA ALA A 304 29.70 -33.14 -3.77
C ALA A 304 28.66 -33.58 -2.70
N ALA A 305 28.74 -34.89 -2.40
CA ALA A 305 28.21 -35.59 -1.22
C ALA A 305 26.70 -35.94 -1.21
N THR A 306 26.28 -36.75 -2.18
CA THR A 306 25.16 -37.68 -1.97
C THR A 306 25.54 -38.73 -0.93
N THR A 307 25.28 -38.47 0.35
CA THR A 307 25.22 -39.52 1.37
C THR A 307 24.10 -39.24 2.37
N GLY A 308 22.98 -39.96 2.20
CA GLY A 308 21.96 -40.17 3.23
C GLY A 308 20.83 -39.15 3.31
N GLY A 309 19.65 -39.52 2.80
CA GLY A 309 18.37 -38.98 3.31
C GLY A 309 18.02 -37.52 3.00
N SER A 310 18.45 -36.95 1.88
CA SER A 310 18.04 -35.58 1.49
C SER A 310 16.56 -35.53 1.09
N ILE A 311 15.83 -34.54 1.64
CA ILE A 311 14.42 -34.25 1.34
C ILE A 311 14.26 -33.89 -0.16
N MET A 312 15.19 -33.11 -0.74
CA MET A 312 15.24 -32.85 -2.19
C MET A 312 15.40 -34.12 -3.03
N GLY A 313 16.16 -35.11 -2.54
CA GLY A 313 16.33 -36.40 -3.23
C GLY A 313 15.02 -37.19 -3.36
N LYS A 314 14.17 -37.14 -2.33
CA LYS A 314 12.84 -37.77 -2.35
C LYS A 314 11.87 -37.01 -3.25
N LEU A 315 11.84 -35.68 -3.13
CA LEU A 315 10.89 -34.84 -3.88
C LEU A 315 11.25 -34.69 -5.36
N SER A 316 12.54 -34.62 -5.72
CA SER A 316 12.95 -34.56 -7.14
C SER A 316 12.53 -35.80 -7.95
N SER A 317 12.23 -36.93 -7.29
CA SER A 317 11.66 -38.11 -7.94
C SER A 317 10.17 -37.98 -8.28
N LEU A 318 9.45 -37.04 -7.64
CA LEU A 318 8.04 -36.77 -7.85
C LEU A 318 7.80 -35.73 -8.95
N PHE A 319 8.68 -34.74 -9.07
CA PHE A 319 8.56 -33.64 -10.04
C PHE A 319 9.41 -33.82 -11.31
N GLY A 320 10.31 -34.80 -11.34
CA GLY A 320 11.06 -35.18 -12.54
C GLY A 320 10.22 -36.02 -13.51
N ARG A 321 9.24 -35.42 -14.18
CA ARG A 321 8.59 -35.97 -15.38
C ARG A 321 8.30 -34.89 -16.41
#